data_AF-A0AA42IZR0-F1
#
_entry.id   AF-A0AA42IZR0-F1
#
_cell.length_a   1.000
_cell.length_b   1.000
_cell.length_c   1.000
_cell.angle_alpha   90.00
_cell.angle_beta   90.00
_cell.angle_gamma   90.00
#
_symmetry.space_group_name_H-M   'P 1'
#
loop_
_entity.id
_entity.type
_entity.pdbx_description
1 polymer ?
#
loop_
_entity_poly.entity_id
_entity_poly.type
_entity_poly.pdbx_seq_one_letter_code
_entity_poly.pdbx_strand_id
1 'polypeptide(L)'
;MDTIIFLYYKHEIYVGDYYKEKIKEVKFEKADSWEVYHYEDFEKLLEYMQYPLKYNNFKNNRLIFLFDDIRFYEWLMKAKRYVAQSEQIYAERIEPMLEVVQKEQGRIIKEGNEYEEEADKLPAAVADIYKYVLDMDWSKYETTLRYELVLSPATLYKRKEEGKKQYLHVEDIVDLNSLIADETWVKKGDEVLEYDHYVKKLFGGTKIEHLSKRVNSEGCFYWHLPQKDDRIFVNKDEVIGVIDYKKGTREEMLGWCKKIL
;
A
#
# COMPACT_ATOMS: atom_id res chain seq x y z
N MET A 1 5.32 21.49 -16.11
CA MET A 1 4.76 20.20 -15.65
C MET A 1 4.44 20.39 -14.20
N ASP A 2 3.18 20.27 -13.86
CA ASP A 2 2.69 20.54 -12.51
C ASP A 2 2.85 19.24 -11.72
N THR A 3 3.23 19.34 -10.44
CA THR A 3 3.47 18.16 -9.60
C THR A 3 2.53 18.18 -8.42
N ILE A 4 1.78 17.10 -8.26
CA ILE A 4 0.87 16.93 -7.14
C ILE A 4 1.41 15.81 -6.27
N ILE A 5 1.64 16.12 -5.01
CA ILE A 5 2.20 15.21 -4.01
C ILE A 5 1.07 14.85 -3.06
N PHE A 6 0.74 13.57 -2.97
CA PHE A 6 -0.16 12.99 -1.99
C PHE A 6 0.67 12.35 -0.89
N LEU A 7 0.41 12.71 0.35
CA LEU A 7 1.09 12.20 1.53
C LEU A 7 0.08 11.52 2.44
N TYR A 8 0.01 10.19 2.38
CA TYR A 8 -0.79 9.38 3.29
C TYR A 8 0.03 9.02 4.53
N TYR A 9 -0.45 9.38 5.71
CA TYR A 9 0.16 9.03 6.99
C TYR A 9 -0.90 8.93 8.09
N LYS A 10 -0.89 7.85 8.87
CA LYS A 10 -1.81 7.62 10.01
C LYS A 10 -3.27 7.97 9.69
N HIS A 11 -3.78 7.49 8.55
CA HIS A 11 -5.15 7.71 8.07
C HIS A 11 -5.47 9.13 7.60
N GLU A 12 -4.48 9.99 7.39
CA GLU A 12 -4.66 11.32 6.83
C GLU A 12 -3.93 11.46 5.50
N ILE A 13 -4.54 12.17 4.55
CA ILE A 13 -3.90 12.58 3.31
C ILE A 13 -3.71 14.08 3.27
N TYR A 14 -2.46 14.50 3.11
CA TYR A 14 -2.08 15.87 2.79
C TYR A 14 -1.78 15.96 1.30
N VAL A 15 -2.17 17.08 0.67
CA VAL A 15 -1.93 17.28 -0.76
C VAL A 15 -1.16 18.57 -1.01
N GLY A 16 0.00 18.45 -1.66
CA GLY A 16 0.82 19.57 -2.12
C GLY A 16 0.73 19.73 -3.63
N ASP A 17 0.41 20.93 -4.09
CA ASP A 17 0.34 21.32 -5.50
C ASP A 17 1.51 22.24 -5.83
N TYR A 18 2.50 21.71 -6.57
CA TYR A 18 3.67 22.45 -7.02
C TYR A 18 3.48 22.97 -8.45
N TYR A 19 3.34 24.30 -8.54
CA TYR A 19 3.13 25.03 -9.78
C TYR A 19 3.91 26.35 -9.78
N LYS A 20 4.56 26.68 -10.90
CA LYS A 20 5.36 27.91 -11.07
C LYS A 20 6.34 28.15 -9.92
N GLU A 21 7.14 27.13 -9.62
CA GLU A 21 8.18 27.16 -8.58
C GLU A 21 7.65 27.42 -7.16
N LYS A 22 6.35 27.20 -6.93
CA LYS A 22 5.71 27.36 -5.64
C LYS A 22 4.89 26.15 -5.31
N ILE A 23 5.07 25.66 -4.09
CA ILE A 23 4.15 24.68 -3.53
C ILE A 23 3.01 25.38 -2.80
N LYS A 24 1.80 24.88 -3.02
CA LYS A 24 0.59 25.26 -2.30
C LYS A 24 -0.01 24.02 -1.68
N GLU A 25 -0.31 24.09 -0.39
CA GLU A 25 -1.14 23.09 0.26
C GLU A 25 -2.58 23.21 -0.25
N VAL A 26 -3.18 22.09 -0.58
CA VAL A 26 -4.59 22.01 -0.95
C VAL A 26 -5.39 21.95 0.35
N LYS A 27 -6.18 22.98 0.61
CA LYS A 27 -7.11 23.02 1.75
C LYS A 27 -8.42 22.36 1.37
N PHE A 28 -8.87 21.40 2.16
CA PHE A 28 -10.19 20.81 2.05
C PHE A 28 -11.20 21.64 2.84
N GLU A 29 -12.50 21.44 2.60
CA GLU A 29 -13.58 22.32 3.11
C GLU A 29 -13.50 22.67 4.60
N LYS A 30 -12.96 21.78 5.44
CA LYS A 30 -12.90 21.95 6.90
C LYS A 30 -11.55 21.63 7.53
N ALA A 31 -10.53 21.28 6.74
CA ALA A 31 -9.25 20.80 7.24
C ALA A 31 -8.13 20.95 6.20
N ASP A 32 -6.89 20.89 6.67
CA ASP A 32 -5.69 20.90 5.83
C ASP A 32 -5.30 19.47 5.36
N SER A 33 -6.00 18.45 5.87
CA SER A 33 -5.87 17.02 5.53
C SER A 33 -7.23 16.39 5.21
N TRP A 34 -7.20 15.21 4.59
CA TRP A 34 -8.39 14.38 4.32
C TRP A 34 -8.26 13.03 5.03
N GLU A 35 -9.22 12.70 5.89
CA GLU A 35 -9.24 11.43 6.62
C GLU A 35 -9.61 10.25 5.70
N VAL A 36 -8.86 9.15 5.79
CA VAL A 36 -9.02 7.96 4.96
C VAL A 36 -8.83 6.69 5.80
N TYR A 37 -9.94 5.97 6.01
CA TYR A 37 -9.94 4.70 6.72
C TYR A 37 -10.10 3.49 5.79
N HIS A 38 -10.69 3.70 4.62
CA HIS A 38 -10.94 2.67 3.63
C HIS A 38 -10.85 3.22 2.19
N TYR A 39 -10.87 2.31 1.21
CA TYR A 39 -10.72 2.65 -0.22
C TYR A 39 -11.71 3.72 -0.69
N GLU A 40 -12.97 3.64 -0.26
CA GLU A 40 -14.01 4.57 -0.68
C GLU A 40 -13.76 6.01 -0.20
N ASP A 41 -13.03 6.21 0.90
CA ASP A 41 -12.63 7.55 1.33
C ASP A 41 -11.55 8.15 0.43
N PHE A 42 -10.60 7.31 0.00
CA PHE A 42 -9.58 7.70 -0.97
C PHE A 42 -10.20 7.97 -2.35
N GLU A 43 -11.15 7.14 -2.78
CA GLU A 43 -11.91 7.37 -4.02
C GLU A 43 -12.64 8.72 -3.99
N LYS A 44 -13.34 9.02 -2.89
CA LYS A 44 -13.99 10.33 -2.70
C LYS A 44 -13.00 11.49 -2.74
N LEU A 45 -11.81 11.35 -2.16
CA LEU A 45 -10.77 12.39 -2.26
C LEU A 45 -10.39 12.65 -3.73
N LEU A 46 -10.16 11.59 -4.51
CA LEU A 46 -9.80 11.73 -5.92
C LEU A 46 -10.94 12.35 -6.73
N GLU A 47 -12.19 11.97 -6.45
CA GLU A 47 -13.37 12.62 -7.03
C GLU A 47 -13.45 14.10 -6.62
N TYR A 48 -13.24 14.43 -5.35
CA TYR A 48 -13.24 15.80 -4.82
C TYR A 48 -12.17 16.68 -5.49
N MET A 49 -10.98 16.13 -5.70
CA MET A 49 -9.91 16.78 -6.45
C MET A 49 -10.32 17.08 -7.91
N GLN A 50 -11.04 16.18 -8.56
CA GLN A 50 -11.56 16.41 -9.91
C GLN A 50 -12.73 17.41 -9.91
N TYR A 51 -13.62 17.31 -8.94
CA TYR A 51 -14.78 18.14 -8.71
C TYR A 51 -15.07 18.19 -7.20
N PRO A 52 -14.94 19.35 -6.51
CA PRO A 52 -15.01 20.73 -6.98
C PRO A 52 -13.68 21.40 -7.31
N LEU A 53 -12.52 20.77 -7.03
CA LEU A 53 -11.23 21.46 -7.13
C LEU A 53 -10.68 21.61 -8.56
N LYS A 54 -11.29 20.93 -9.55
CA LYS A 54 -11.02 21.08 -10.99
C LYS A 54 -9.60 20.71 -11.43
N TYR A 55 -9.01 19.67 -10.83
CA TYR A 55 -7.71 19.13 -11.24
C TYR A 55 -7.73 18.36 -12.58
N ASN A 56 -8.82 18.43 -13.35
CA ASN A 56 -8.93 17.93 -14.73
C ASN A 56 -8.41 16.49 -14.92
N ASN A 57 -8.85 15.56 -14.06
CA ASN A 57 -8.41 14.16 -14.05
C ASN A 57 -6.89 14.00 -13.99
N PHE A 58 -6.20 14.96 -13.37
CA PHE A 58 -4.74 15.03 -13.25
C PHE A 58 -4.01 15.00 -14.59
N LYS A 59 -4.68 15.42 -15.68
CA LYS A 59 -4.10 15.40 -17.03
C LYS A 59 -2.81 16.22 -17.08
N ASN A 60 -1.74 15.66 -17.65
CA ASN A 60 -0.42 16.28 -17.78
C ASN A 60 0.25 16.67 -16.44
N ASN A 61 -0.17 16.05 -15.33
CA ASN A 61 0.48 16.21 -14.03
C ASN A 61 1.44 15.04 -13.78
N ARG A 62 2.50 15.33 -13.04
CA ARG A 62 3.27 14.32 -12.31
C ARG A 62 2.61 14.10 -10.95
N LEU A 63 2.23 12.87 -10.64
CA LEU A 63 1.70 12.50 -9.35
C LEU A 63 2.75 11.75 -8.54
N ILE A 64 2.91 12.12 -7.28
CA ILE A 64 3.77 11.41 -6.33
C ILE A 64 2.90 11.02 -5.14
N PHE A 65 2.77 9.71 -4.90
CA PHE A 65 2.09 9.16 -3.75
C PHE A 65 3.11 8.65 -2.73
N LEU A 66 3.05 9.19 -1.53
CA LEU A 66 3.88 8.80 -0.40
C LEU A 66 2.98 8.16 0.66
N PHE A 67 3.36 7.03 1.22
CA PHE A 67 2.51 6.30 2.17
C PHE A 67 3.29 5.57 3.26
N ASP A 68 2.69 5.45 4.43
CA ASP A 68 3.17 4.67 5.58
C ASP A 68 2.47 3.32 5.76
N ASP A 69 1.49 3.00 4.91
CA ASP A 69 0.73 1.75 4.97
C ASP A 69 0.60 1.13 3.59
N ILE A 70 0.97 -0.15 3.47
CA ILE A 70 0.92 -0.89 2.21
C ILE A 70 -0.50 -1.02 1.67
N ARG A 71 -1.52 -0.99 2.53
CA ARG A 71 -2.93 -1.01 2.12
C ARG A 71 -3.28 0.20 1.25
N PHE A 72 -2.60 1.33 1.45
CA PHE A 72 -2.78 2.51 0.60
C PHE A 72 -2.31 2.24 -0.84
N TYR A 73 -1.23 1.48 -1.03
CA TYR A 73 -0.79 1.07 -2.37
C TYR A 73 -1.85 0.23 -3.08
N GLU A 74 -2.53 -0.69 -2.39
CA GLU A 74 -3.66 -1.43 -2.99
C GLU A 74 -4.81 -0.52 -3.39
N TRP A 75 -5.13 0.49 -2.57
CA TRP A 75 -6.17 1.46 -2.89
C TRP A 75 -5.79 2.29 -4.12
N LEU A 76 -4.51 2.66 -4.24
CA LEU A 76 -3.96 3.33 -5.41
C LEU A 76 -4.07 2.46 -6.67
N MET A 77 -3.79 1.15 -6.57
CA MET A 77 -4.00 0.20 -7.67
C MET A 77 -5.47 0.14 -8.10
N LYS A 78 -6.40 0.05 -7.15
CA LYS A 78 -7.86 0.06 -7.44
C LYS A 78 -8.31 1.39 -8.06
N ALA A 79 -7.73 2.50 -7.62
CA ALA A 79 -8.05 3.84 -8.08
C ALA A 79 -7.32 4.26 -9.37
N LYS A 80 -6.54 3.37 -10.01
CA LYS A 80 -5.72 3.68 -11.20
C LYS A 80 -6.48 4.39 -12.32
N ARG A 81 -7.79 4.14 -12.47
CA ARG A 81 -8.65 4.83 -13.44
C ARG A 81 -8.74 6.34 -13.24
N TYR A 82 -8.68 6.83 -12.00
CA TYR A 82 -8.80 8.25 -11.67
C TYR A 82 -7.55 9.05 -12.00
N VAL A 83 -6.40 8.37 -12.07
CA VAL A 83 -5.07 8.96 -12.34
C VAL A 83 -4.54 8.58 -13.73
N ALA A 84 -5.36 7.93 -14.56
CA ALA A 84 -4.92 7.38 -15.84
C ALA A 84 -4.47 8.44 -16.88
N GLN A 85 -4.83 9.71 -16.70
CA GLN A 85 -4.41 10.81 -17.60
C GLN A 85 -3.16 11.54 -17.13
N SER A 86 -2.61 11.16 -15.97
CA SER A 86 -1.35 11.72 -15.47
C SER A 86 -0.18 11.34 -16.39
N GLU A 87 0.79 12.24 -16.48
CA GLU A 87 1.98 12.04 -17.30
C GLU A 87 2.94 11.03 -16.64
N GLN A 88 3.06 11.12 -15.32
CA GLN A 88 3.92 10.26 -14.50
C GLN A 88 3.23 9.98 -13.17
N ILE A 89 3.39 8.76 -12.65
CA ILE A 89 2.87 8.36 -11.34
C ILE A 89 3.98 7.65 -10.59
N TYR A 90 4.34 8.20 -9.43
CA TYR A 90 5.28 7.59 -8.50
C TYR A 90 4.53 7.17 -7.23
N ALA A 91 4.91 6.03 -6.66
CA ALA A 91 4.34 5.53 -5.42
C ALA A 91 5.49 4.98 -4.57
N GLU A 92 5.75 5.58 -3.40
CA GLU A 92 6.90 5.25 -2.56
C GLU A 92 6.56 5.31 -1.08
N ARG A 93 7.34 4.58 -0.27
CA ARG A 93 7.26 4.64 1.18
C ARG A 93 7.73 5.99 1.70
N ILE A 94 7.03 6.52 2.69
CA ILE A 94 7.33 7.83 3.28
C ILE A 94 8.49 7.77 4.29
N GLU A 95 8.72 6.61 4.93
CA GLU A 95 9.67 6.45 6.04
C GLU A 95 11.09 6.93 5.71
N PRO A 96 11.68 6.58 4.55
CA PRO A 96 13.03 7.05 4.22
C PRO A 96 13.13 8.57 4.14
N MET A 97 12.08 9.25 3.67
CA MET A 97 12.04 10.71 3.59
C MET A 97 11.83 11.35 4.96
N LEU A 98 10.97 10.76 5.79
CA LEU A 98 10.76 11.21 7.17
C LEU A 98 12.06 11.20 7.95
N GLU A 99 12.82 10.11 7.88
CA GLU A 99 14.10 10.01 8.58
C GLU A 99 15.09 11.12 8.18
N VAL A 100 15.16 11.45 6.89
CA VAL A 100 16.08 12.48 6.39
C VAL A 100 15.65 13.86 6.89
N VAL A 101 14.37 14.22 6.69
CA VAL A 101 13.84 15.52 7.13
C VAL A 101 14.00 15.69 8.65
N GLN A 102 13.74 14.65 9.43
CA GLN A 102 13.91 14.67 10.88
C GLN A 102 15.37 14.82 11.31
N LYS A 103 16.31 14.13 10.64
CA LYS A 103 17.76 14.27 10.87
C LYS A 103 18.24 15.70 10.58
N GLU A 104 17.82 16.27 9.45
CA GLU A 104 18.19 17.64 9.05
C GLU A 104 17.64 18.70 10.01
N GLN A 105 16.48 18.47 10.61
CA GLN A 105 15.88 19.34 11.62
C GLN A 105 16.45 19.17 13.03
N GLY A 106 17.43 18.28 13.24
CA GLY A 106 17.97 17.98 14.57
C GLY A 106 16.99 17.25 15.51
N ARG A 107 15.96 16.61 14.95
CA ARG A 107 14.91 15.86 15.65
C ARG A 107 15.15 14.36 15.48
N ILE A 108 16.19 13.82 16.12
CA ILE A 108 16.46 12.37 16.07
C ILE A 108 15.45 11.64 16.99
N ILE A 109 14.70 10.68 16.44
CA ILE A 109 13.97 9.69 17.23
C ILE A 109 14.89 8.48 17.42
N LYS A 110 15.11 8.07 18.67
CA LYS A 110 15.72 6.77 19.00
C LYS A 110 14.65 5.69 18.81
N GLU A 111 15.00 4.60 18.14
CA GLU A 111 14.16 3.41 18.05
C GLU A 111 13.77 2.90 19.45
N GLY A 112 12.46 2.80 19.73
CA GLY A 112 11.94 2.12 20.91
C GLY A 112 10.58 2.61 21.40
N ASN A 113 9.52 1.89 21.02
CA ASN A 113 8.28 1.65 21.79
C ASN A 113 7.54 2.82 22.50
N GLU A 114 7.53 4.03 21.98
CA GLU A 114 6.63 5.10 22.44
C GLU A 114 5.87 5.72 21.26
N TYR A 115 4.89 4.97 20.72
CA TYR A 115 4.15 5.33 19.50
C TYR A 115 3.01 6.35 19.70
N GLU A 116 2.78 6.86 20.92
CA GLU A 116 1.62 7.73 21.20
C GLU A 116 1.89 9.25 21.16
N GLU A 117 3.14 9.74 21.20
CA GLU A 117 3.43 11.19 21.21
C GLU A 117 3.81 11.81 19.83
N GLU A 118 3.90 11.02 18.75
CA GLU A 118 4.49 11.48 17.47
C GLU A 118 3.48 11.91 16.40
N ALA A 119 2.18 11.67 16.58
CA ALA A 119 1.15 12.14 15.65
C ALA A 119 1.13 13.68 15.51
N ASP A 120 1.58 14.40 16.54
CA ASP A 120 1.53 15.88 16.58
C ASP A 120 2.65 16.58 15.76
N LYS A 121 3.65 15.86 15.26
CA LYS A 121 4.81 16.49 14.58
C LYS A 121 4.78 16.44 13.05
N LEU A 122 4.04 15.51 12.44
CA LEU A 122 4.00 15.41 10.98
C LEU A 122 3.38 16.66 10.32
N PRO A 123 2.26 17.24 10.81
CA PRO A 123 1.71 18.47 10.23
C PRO A 123 2.74 19.59 10.12
N ALA A 124 3.67 19.67 11.07
CA ALA A 124 4.76 20.66 11.07
C ALA A 124 5.93 20.32 10.11
N ALA A 125 6.02 19.09 9.62
CA ALA A 125 7.07 18.60 8.72
C ALA A 125 6.59 18.38 7.26
N VAL A 126 5.27 18.36 7.00
CA VAL A 126 4.70 18.14 5.65
C VAL A 126 5.34 19.04 4.60
N ALA A 127 5.43 20.34 4.88
CA ALA A 127 6.02 21.31 3.95
C ALA A 127 7.50 21.02 3.63
N ASP A 128 8.25 20.46 4.57
CA ASP A 128 9.66 20.14 4.37
C ASP A 128 9.83 18.80 3.65
N ILE A 129 8.96 17.82 3.93
CA ILE A 129 8.86 16.59 3.14
C ILE A 129 8.60 16.94 1.68
N TYR A 130 7.65 17.84 1.41
CA TYR A 130 7.38 18.24 0.04
C TYR A 130 8.59 18.87 -0.66
N LYS A 131 9.34 19.74 0.03
CA LYS A 131 10.56 20.34 -0.55
C LYS A 131 11.59 19.26 -0.86
N TYR A 132 11.86 18.38 0.11
CA TYR A 132 12.78 17.27 -0.08
C TYR A 132 12.39 16.41 -1.28
N VAL A 133 11.11 16.02 -1.35
CA VAL A 133 10.51 15.23 -2.43
C VAL A 133 10.65 15.93 -3.77
N LEU A 134 10.49 17.26 -3.85
CA LEU A 134 10.65 18.00 -5.11
C LEU A 134 12.10 18.01 -5.62
N ASP A 135 13.08 17.97 -4.71
CA ASP A 135 14.51 17.96 -5.03
C ASP A 135 15.05 16.55 -5.36
N MET A 136 14.25 15.51 -5.13
CA MET A 136 14.64 14.14 -5.46
C MET A 136 14.75 13.91 -6.97
N ASP A 137 15.72 13.08 -7.35
CA ASP A 137 15.87 12.60 -8.72
C ASP A 137 14.90 11.44 -9.00
N TRP A 138 13.66 11.80 -9.35
CA TRP A 138 12.57 10.88 -9.68
C TRP A 138 12.84 10.01 -10.92
N SER A 139 13.86 10.30 -11.73
CA SER A 139 14.21 9.44 -12.87
C SER A 139 14.73 8.06 -12.45
N LYS A 140 15.17 7.92 -11.20
CA LYS A 140 15.64 6.66 -10.58
C LYS A 140 14.52 5.82 -9.98
N TYR A 141 13.31 6.36 -9.94
CA TYR A 141 12.14 5.74 -9.32
C TYR A 141 11.21 5.20 -10.40
N GLU A 142 10.44 4.19 -10.05
CA GLU A 142 9.52 3.59 -11.00
C GLU A 142 8.31 4.49 -11.24
N THR A 143 8.05 4.81 -12.52
CA THR A 143 7.05 5.78 -12.97
C THR A 143 5.67 5.17 -13.22
N THR A 144 5.45 3.92 -12.81
CA THR A 144 4.22 3.19 -13.09
C THR A 144 3.78 2.31 -11.92
N LEU A 145 2.46 2.23 -11.73
CA LEU A 145 1.77 1.19 -10.98
C LEU A 145 1.88 -0.15 -11.73
N ARG A 146 3.09 -0.74 -11.70
CA ARG A 146 3.51 -1.96 -12.41
C ARG A 146 3.12 -3.24 -11.68
N TYR A 147 3.19 -3.22 -10.35
CA TYR A 147 3.04 -4.41 -9.53
C TYR A 147 1.70 -4.41 -8.81
N GLU A 148 0.96 -5.51 -8.89
CA GLU A 148 -0.23 -5.77 -8.06
C GLU A 148 0.12 -6.72 -6.92
N LEU A 149 -0.34 -6.39 -5.72
CA LEU A 149 -0.11 -7.21 -4.53
C LEU A 149 -1.15 -8.34 -4.46
N VAL A 150 -0.68 -9.56 -4.18
CA VAL A 150 -1.53 -10.70 -3.86
C VAL A 150 -1.45 -10.93 -2.35
N LEU A 151 -2.43 -10.35 -1.64
CA LEU A 151 -2.49 -10.45 -0.18
C LEU A 151 -3.14 -11.73 0.32
N SER A 152 -2.85 -12.11 1.56
CA SER A 152 -3.59 -13.12 2.29
C SER A 152 -5.07 -12.73 2.49
N PRO A 153 -6.03 -13.63 2.22
CA PRO A 153 -7.47 -13.32 2.17
C PRO A 153 -8.18 -13.14 3.52
N ALA A 154 -7.76 -13.71 4.67
CA ALA A 154 -8.48 -13.46 5.92
C ALA A 154 -7.69 -13.49 7.26
N THR A 155 -7.97 -12.42 8.02
CA THR A 155 -8.08 -12.18 9.47
C THR A 155 -7.31 -13.05 10.49
N LEU A 156 -6.31 -12.42 11.14
CA LEU A 156 -5.86 -12.78 12.48
C LEU A 156 -6.60 -11.95 13.54
N TYR A 157 -6.90 -12.59 14.68
CA TYR A 157 -6.65 -11.96 15.96
C TYR A 157 -5.71 -12.81 16.82
N LYS A 158 -4.52 -12.21 17.01
CA LYS A 158 -3.53 -12.34 18.09
C LYS A 158 -3.16 -13.74 18.60
N ARG A 159 -1.89 -14.07 18.37
CA ARG A 159 -1.01 -14.85 19.27
C ARG A 159 -1.59 -14.86 20.69
N LYS A 160 -1.80 -16.05 21.27
CA LYS A 160 -2.22 -16.26 22.67
C LYS A 160 -1.63 -15.17 23.59
N GLU A 161 -2.43 -14.17 23.95
CA GLU A 161 -2.19 -13.40 25.18
C GLU A 161 -2.77 -14.27 26.30
N GLU A 162 -1.91 -14.85 27.14
CA GLU A 162 -2.35 -15.65 28.29
C GLU A 162 -3.36 -14.83 29.13
N GLY A 163 -4.55 -15.41 29.37
CA GLY A 163 -5.54 -14.84 30.27
C GLY A 163 -6.75 -14.13 29.63
N LYS A 164 -6.85 -13.99 28.30
CA LYS A 164 -8.05 -13.42 27.65
C LYS A 164 -8.97 -14.50 27.05
N LYS A 165 -10.28 -14.44 27.37
CA LYS A 165 -11.31 -15.29 26.73
C LYS A 165 -11.41 -14.97 25.24
N GLN A 166 -11.11 -15.94 24.39
CA GLN A 166 -11.24 -15.84 22.94
C GLN A 166 -12.61 -16.39 22.50
N TYR A 167 -13.31 -15.66 21.61
CA TYR A 167 -14.64 -16.05 21.12
C TYR A 167 -14.58 -16.78 19.76
N LEU A 168 -13.53 -16.56 18.96
CA LEU A 168 -13.25 -17.21 17.66
C LEU A 168 -11.73 -17.34 17.46
N HIS A 169 -11.29 -18.47 16.92
CA HIS A 169 -9.90 -18.70 16.47
C HIS A 169 -9.94 -18.97 14.97
N VAL A 170 -9.22 -18.15 14.20
CA VAL A 170 -9.16 -18.23 12.73
C VAL A 170 -7.70 -18.38 12.34
N GLU A 171 -7.41 -19.40 11.54
CA GLU A 171 -6.10 -19.63 10.93
C GLU A 171 -6.32 -19.84 9.44
N ASP A 172 -5.52 -19.18 8.61
CA ASP A 172 -5.44 -19.43 7.18
C ASP A 172 -4.10 -20.11 6.89
N ILE A 173 -4.16 -21.30 6.30
CA ILE A 173 -2.97 -22.04 5.85
C ILE A 173 -2.96 -21.98 4.33
N VAL A 174 -1.93 -21.37 3.78
CA VAL A 174 -1.71 -21.28 2.33
C VAL A 174 -0.98 -22.53 1.89
N ASP A 175 -1.50 -23.19 0.86
CA ASP A 175 -0.80 -24.27 0.17
C ASP A 175 0.13 -23.66 -0.89
N LEU A 176 1.45 -23.82 -0.78
CA LEU A 176 2.40 -23.30 -1.77
C LEU A 176 2.50 -24.17 -3.02
N ASN A 177 1.95 -25.41 -2.99
CA ASN A 177 1.70 -26.18 -4.20
C ASN A 177 0.42 -25.71 -4.93
N SER A 178 -0.12 -24.54 -4.56
CA SER A 178 -1.36 -24.02 -5.13
C SER A 178 -1.18 -23.61 -6.59
N LEU A 179 -1.74 -24.44 -7.48
CA LEU A 179 -2.22 -24.19 -8.84
C LEU A 179 -1.25 -23.64 -9.90
N ILE A 180 -0.31 -22.76 -9.56
CA ILE A 180 0.59 -22.09 -10.50
C ILE A 180 2.04 -22.15 -10.03
N ALA A 181 2.95 -22.43 -10.96
CA ALA A 181 4.37 -22.34 -10.70
C ALA A 181 4.80 -20.89 -10.51
N ASP A 182 5.92 -20.67 -9.84
CA ASP A 182 6.54 -19.36 -9.82
C ASP A 182 6.88 -18.88 -11.25
N GLU A 183 6.86 -17.56 -11.45
CA GLU A 183 7.15 -16.92 -12.75
C GLU A 183 6.16 -17.32 -13.87
N THR A 184 4.93 -17.69 -13.48
CA THR A 184 3.86 -18.04 -14.41
C THR A 184 3.09 -16.80 -14.88
N TRP A 185 2.79 -16.73 -16.17
CA TRP A 185 1.87 -15.71 -16.70
C TRP A 185 0.42 -16.09 -16.41
N VAL A 186 -0.30 -15.24 -15.69
CA VAL A 186 -1.69 -15.42 -15.29
C VAL A 186 -2.59 -14.41 -15.97
N LYS A 187 -3.86 -14.77 -16.18
CA LYS A 187 -4.92 -13.90 -16.70
C LYS A 187 -5.87 -13.52 -15.58
N LYS A 188 -6.55 -12.38 -15.76
CA LYS A 188 -7.62 -11.95 -14.86
C LYS A 188 -8.64 -13.08 -14.66
N GLY A 189 -8.89 -13.41 -13.40
CA GLY A 189 -9.83 -14.45 -12.98
C GLY A 189 -9.21 -15.84 -12.77
N ASP A 190 -7.94 -16.03 -13.16
CA ASP A 190 -7.18 -17.24 -12.85
C ASP A 190 -7.02 -17.39 -11.33
N GLU A 191 -7.11 -18.62 -10.85
CA GLU A 191 -6.87 -18.98 -9.46
C GLU A 191 -5.37 -19.17 -9.26
N VAL A 192 -4.80 -18.44 -8.30
CA VAL A 192 -3.35 -18.40 -8.08
C VAL A 192 -2.95 -18.91 -6.70
N LEU A 193 -3.92 -19.05 -5.81
CA LEU A 193 -3.71 -19.49 -4.46
C LEU A 193 -4.94 -20.24 -3.95
N GLU A 194 -4.69 -21.31 -3.22
CA GLU A 194 -5.69 -22.03 -2.43
C GLU A 194 -5.31 -21.95 -0.96
N TYR A 195 -6.30 -21.91 -0.09
CA TYR A 195 -6.09 -21.83 1.35
C TYR A 195 -7.20 -22.54 2.12
N ASP A 196 -6.80 -23.12 3.24
CA ASP A 196 -7.70 -23.70 4.22
C ASP A 196 -8.07 -22.61 5.23
N HIS A 197 -9.33 -22.21 5.25
CA HIS A 197 -9.88 -21.27 6.22
C HIS A 197 -10.46 -22.03 7.42
N TYR A 198 -9.73 -22.00 8.55
CA TYR A 198 -10.13 -22.69 9.77
C TYR A 198 -10.94 -21.77 10.67
N VAL A 199 -12.20 -22.13 10.96
CA VAL A 199 -13.06 -21.39 11.89
C VAL A 199 -13.42 -22.26 13.09
N LYS A 200 -12.89 -21.91 14.26
CA LYS A 200 -13.25 -22.57 15.52
C LYS A 200 -14.60 -22.05 16.05
N LYS A 201 -15.58 -22.94 16.18
CA LYS A 201 -16.92 -22.62 16.70
C LYS A 201 -16.94 -22.62 18.23
N LEU A 202 -17.91 -21.91 18.80
CA LEU A 202 -18.14 -21.76 20.24
C LEU A 202 -18.31 -23.08 21.02
N PHE A 203 -18.61 -24.20 20.35
CA PHE A 203 -18.77 -25.52 20.96
C PHE A 203 -17.66 -26.51 20.61
N GLY A 204 -16.47 -26.01 20.25
CA GLY A 204 -15.26 -26.83 20.06
C GLY A 204 -15.12 -27.50 18.69
N GLY A 205 -16.13 -27.45 17.83
CA GLY A 205 -16.03 -27.91 16.45
C GLY A 205 -15.25 -26.92 15.58
N THR A 206 -14.41 -27.42 14.68
CA THR A 206 -13.71 -26.63 13.66
C THR A 206 -14.43 -26.79 12.32
N LYS A 207 -14.78 -25.69 11.65
CA LYS A 207 -15.16 -25.69 10.24
C LYS A 207 -13.90 -25.42 9.43
N ILE A 208 -13.67 -26.21 8.39
CA ILE A 208 -12.61 -25.98 7.41
C ILE A 208 -13.34 -25.65 6.11
N GLU A 209 -13.00 -24.51 5.52
CA GLU A 209 -13.45 -24.14 4.17
C GLU A 209 -12.23 -24.08 3.27
N HIS A 210 -12.28 -24.81 2.15
CA HIS A 210 -11.28 -24.71 1.10
C HIS A 210 -11.67 -23.57 0.17
N LEU A 211 -10.84 -22.55 0.07
CA LEU A 211 -11.10 -21.34 -0.69
C LEU A 211 -9.96 -21.09 -1.68
N SER A 212 -10.29 -20.40 -2.78
CA SER A 212 -9.30 -19.99 -3.79
C SER A 212 -9.27 -18.46 -3.92
N LYS A 213 -8.08 -17.92 -4.20
CA LYS A 213 -7.89 -16.52 -4.54
C LYS A 213 -7.64 -16.37 -6.03
N ARG A 214 -8.42 -15.48 -6.64
CA ARG A 214 -8.34 -15.13 -8.05
C ARG A 214 -7.62 -13.80 -8.24
N VAL A 215 -6.89 -13.68 -9.33
CA VAL A 215 -6.21 -12.42 -9.69
C VAL A 215 -7.14 -11.46 -10.41
N ASN A 216 -6.95 -10.16 -10.17
CA ASN A 216 -7.78 -9.12 -10.79
C ASN A 216 -7.20 -8.58 -12.09
N SER A 217 -5.97 -9.00 -12.42
CA SER A 217 -5.17 -8.53 -13.54
C SER A 217 -4.48 -9.66 -14.28
N GLU A 218 -4.05 -9.35 -15.50
CA GLU A 218 -3.10 -10.17 -16.25
C GLU A 218 -1.65 -9.74 -15.94
N GLY A 219 -0.73 -10.69 -15.84
CA GLY A 219 0.70 -10.42 -15.64
C GLY A 219 1.51 -11.65 -15.25
N CYS A 220 2.80 -11.46 -14.97
CA CYS A 220 3.69 -12.50 -14.47
C CYS A 220 3.60 -12.58 -12.95
N PHE A 221 3.17 -13.71 -12.42
CA PHE A 221 3.08 -13.94 -10.98
C PHE A 221 4.43 -14.37 -10.41
N TYR A 222 4.82 -13.75 -9.30
CA TYR A 222 5.98 -14.14 -8.51
C TYR A 222 5.57 -14.41 -7.07
N TRP A 223 6.08 -15.50 -6.50
CA TRP A 223 5.99 -15.73 -5.07
C TRP A 223 6.92 -14.78 -4.32
N HIS A 224 6.38 -14.12 -3.28
CA HIS A 224 7.16 -13.29 -2.36
C HIS A 224 7.72 -14.12 -1.20
N LEU A 225 6.93 -15.09 -0.73
CA LEU A 225 7.30 -15.95 0.39
C LEU A 225 8.13 -17.16 -0.09
N PRO A 226 9.11 -17.63 0.72
CA PRO A 226 9.96 -18.74 0.33
C PRO A 226 9.17 -20.06 0.20
N GLN A 227 9.30 -20.73 -0.94
CA GLN A 227 8.67 -22.03 -1.26
C GLN A 227 9.33 -23.23 -0.57
N LYS A 228 9.74 -23.09 0.69
CA LYS A 228 10.44 -24.19 1.39
C LYS A 228 9.49 -25.22 2.01
N ASP A 229 8.28 -24.80 2.33
CA ASP A 229 7.25 -25.62 2.95
C ASP A 229 6.03 -25.66 2.04
N ASP A 230 5.43 -26.84 1.86
CA ASP A 230 4.19 -26.97 1.07
C ASP A 230 3.02 -26.19 1.68
N ARG A 231 3.11 -25.83 2.98
CA ARG A 231 2.10 -25.10 3.71
C ARG A 231 2.72 -24.05 4.60
N ILE A 232 2.24 -22.81 4.50
CA ILE A 232 2.70 -21.70 5.33
C ILE A 232 1.54 -21.03 6.06
N PHE A 233 1.81 -20.60 7.29
CA PHE A 233 0.90 -19.75 8.05
C PHE A 233 1.15 -18.30 7.64
N VAL A 234 0.10 -17.59 7.26
CA VAL A 234 0.16 -16.19 6.84
C VAL A 234 -0.74 -15.34 7.70
N ASN A 235 -0.29 -14.12 7.97
CA ASN A 235 -1.09 -13.12 8.66
C ASN A 235 -2.12 -12.53 7.69
N LYS A 236 -3.17 -11.91 8.25
CA LYS A 236 -4.11 -11.10 7.45
C LYS A 236 -3.34 -10.01 6.70
N ASP A 237 -3.69 -9.82 5.43
CA ASP A 237 -3.15 -8.76 4.56
C ASP A 237 -1.62 -8.89 4.34
N GLU A 238 -1.01 -10.02 4.73
CA GLU A 238 0.39 -10.32 4.40
C GLU A 238 0.55 -10.52 2.90
N VAL A 239 1.63 -9.98 2.33
CA VAL A 239 1.92 -10.14 0.89
C VAL A 239 2.44 -11.54 0.65
N ILE A 240 1.71 -12.31 -0.16
CA ILE A 240 2.07 -13.69 -0.49
C ILE A 240 2.78 -13.74 -1.83
N GLY A 241 2.33 -12.92 -2.78
CA GLY A 241 2.89 -12.83 -4.11
C GLY A 241 2.65 -11.46 -4.73
N VAL A 242 3.24 -11.28 -5.90
CA VAL A 242 3.16 -10.05 -6.68
C VAL A 242 2.92 -10.41 -8.14
N ILE A 243 2.02 -9.67 -8.80
CA ILE A 243 1.82 -9.76 -10.23
C ILE A 243 2.52 -8.58 -10.89
N ASP A 244 3.50 -8.87 -11.75
CA ASP A 244 4.16 -7.88 -12.58
C ASP A 244 3.42 -7.76 -13.92
N TYR A 245 2.89 -6.57 -14.23
CA TYR A 245 2.24 -6.30 -15.51
C TYR A 245 3.23 -6.28 -16.69
N LYS A 246 4.53 -6.20 -16.40
CA LYS A 246 5.60 -6.40 -17.36
C LYS A 246 6.22 -7.77 -17.09
N LYS A 247 6.78 -8.43 -18.11
CA LYS A 247 7.53 -9.67 -17.89
C LYS A 247 8.95 -9.33 -17.40
N GLY A 248 9.06 -8.90 -16.13
CA GLY A 248 10.32 -8.54 -15.48
C GLY A 248 11.18 -9.73 -15.06
N THR A 249 12.24 -9.46 -14.30
CA THR A 249 12.99 -10.52 -13.59
C THR A 249 12.58 -10.60 -12.13
N ARG A 250 12.84 -11.74 -11.49
CA ARG A 250 12.60 -11.91 -10.04
C ARG A 250 13.39 -10.89 -9.23
N GLU A 251 14.62 -10.60 -9.62
CA GLU A 251 15.48 -9.64 -8.93
C GLU A 251 14.90 -8.23 -8.97
N GLU A 252 14.29 -7.82 -10.10
CA GLU A 252 13.58 -6.55 -10.19
C GLU A 252 12.40 -6.50 -9.22
N MET A 253 11.58 -7.56 -9.21
CA MET A 253 10.41 -7.67 -8.32
C MET A 253 10.81 -7.69 -6.84
N LEU A 254 11.86 -8.44 -6.45
CA LEU A 254 12.37 -8.45 -5.09
C LEU A 254 12.97 -7.10 -4.68
N GLY A 255 13.67 -6.44 -5.62
CA GLY A 255 14.20 -5.09 -5.43
C GLY A 255 13.09 -4.05 -5.21
N TRP A 256 11.97 -4.20 -5.92
CA TRP A 256 10.76 -3.40 -5.70
C TRP A 256 10.11 -3.71 -4.35
N CYS A 257 9.90 -4.98 -4.01
CA CYS A 257 9.33 -5.40 -2.73
C CYS A 257 10.10 -4.82 -1.55
N LYS A 258 11.44 -4.88 -1.59
CA LYS A 258 12.29 -4.33 -0.52
C LYS A 258 12.11 -2.82 -0.29
N LYS A 259 11.66 -2.09 -1.31
CA LYS A 259 11.43 -0.63 -1.21
C LYS A 259 10.01 -0.31 -0.74
N ILE A 260 9.04 -1.16 -1.08
CA ILE A 260 7.61 -0.88 -0.94
C ILE A 260 6.96 -1.62 0.23
N LEU A 261 7.42 -2.83 0.56
CA LEU A 261 6.91 -3.69 1.63
C LEU A 261 7.73 -3.52 2.90
#